data_AF-A0A0D5NJY2-F1
#
_entry.id   AF-A0A0D5NJY2-F1
#
_cell.length_a   1.000
_cell.length_b   1.000
_cell.length_c   1.000
_cell.angle_alpha   90.00
_cell.angle_beta   90.00
_cell.angle_gamma   90.00
#
_symmetry.space_group_name_H-M   'P 1'
#
loop_
_entity.id
_entity.type
_entity.pdbx_description
1 polymer ?
#
loop_
_entity_poly.entity_id
_entity_poly.type
_entity_poly.pdbx_seq_one_letter_code
_entity_poly.pdbx_strand_id
1 'polypeptide(L)'
;MRIRLSVIALTALLASMLTGCGSEPSGGGGQAMSYKDMKSMVIDILKTEDAQKALQESTMQSSGGGSGLKLLSVQDKENVRMAVKDVLVSPEYDKVIKQLMTDTRFAGEFAKAVNKQNKEIHKDLLKDPTYQKDLIQVMKNPEMDKMILDVLQSTQYRKQVMGIMQDTMQNPIFRLEMMDLMKKAVQDELKPKPNEKITSGGEGGSEDGGGDGGGEGESSS
;
A
#
# COMPACT_ATOMS: atom_id res chain seq x y z
N MET A 1 -30.01 91.42 -9.15
CA MET A 1 -29.36 91.29 -7.82
C MET A 1 -30.12 90.39 -6.85
N ARG A 2 -31.46 90.41 -6.81
CA ARG A 2 -32.29 89.60 -5.89
C ARG A 2 -32.15 88.07 -6.03
N ILE A 3 -31.96 87.58 -7.26
CA ILE A 3 -31.81 86.13 -7.54
C ILE A 3 -30.46 85.59 -7.05
N ARG A 4 -29.37 86.38 -7.15
CA ARG A 4 -28.05 85.96 -6.65
C ARG A 4 -28.00 85.93 -5.11
N LEU A 5 -28.71 86.83 -4.45
CA LEU A 5 -28.87 86.81 -2.99
C LEU A 5 -29.66 85.57 -2.52
N SER A 6 -30.70 85.18 -3.27
CA SER A 6 -31.51 84.01 -2.97
C SER A 6 -30.76 82.68 -3.18
N VAL A 7 -29.86 82.62 -4.17
CA VAL A 7 -29.02 81.43 -4.42
C VAL A 7 -27.93 81.29 -3.35
N ILE A 8 -27.35 82.39 -2.87
CA ILE A 8 -26.38 82.39 -1.77
C ILE A 8 -27.06 82.01 -0.44
N ALA A 9 -28.27 82.49 -0.18
CA ALA A 9 -29.05 82.12 1.00
C ALA A 9 -29.44 80.62 0.99
N LEU A 10 -29.78 80.07 -0.17
CA LEU A 10 -30.14 78.65 -0.31
C LEU A 10 -28.93 77.71 -0.15
N THR A 11 -27.74 78.11 -0.63
CA THR A 11 -26.50 77.34 -0.45
C THR A 11 -25.97 77.43 0.99
N ALA A 12 -26.15 78.56 1.67
CA ALA A 12 -25.84 78.69 3.09
C ALA A 12 -26.76 77.84 3.99
N LEU A 13 -28.06 77.74 3.64
CA LEU A 13 -29.02 76.89 4.37
C LEU A 13 -28.72 75.39 4.19
N LEU A 14 -28.24 74.99 3.00
CA LEU A 14 -27.90 73.59 2.70
C LEU A 14 -26.58 73.15 3.37
N ALA A 15 -25.63 74.07 3.57
CA ALA A 15 -24.38 73.80 4.30
C ALA A 15 -24.61 73.58 5.81
N SER A 16 -25.60 74.24 6.41
CA SER A 16 -25.96 74.07 7.83
C SER A 16 -26.60 72.72 8.15
N MET A 17 -27.15 72.02 7.15
CA MET A 17 -27.79 70.71 7.33
C MET A 17 -26.78 69.54 7.29
N LEU A 18 -25.53 69.76 6.87
CA LEU A 18 -24.47 68.75 6.90
C LEU A 18 -23.66 68.75 8.20
N THR A 19 -23.89 69.71 9.12
CA THR A 19 -23.24 69.71 10.45
C THR A 19 -24.08 69.01 11.53
N GLY A 20 -25.14 68.30 11.12
CA GLY A 20 -26.13 67.67 11.99
C GLY A 20 -26.10 66.15 11.96
N CYS A 21 -24.97 65.52 12.25
CA CYS A 21 -24.92 64.13 12.72
C CYS A 21 -23.62 63.92 13.50
N GLY A 22 -23.69 64.17 14.81
CA GLY A 22 -22.55 64.13 15.71
C GLY A 22 -22.94 64.62 17.10
N SER A 23 -24.02 64.08 17.67
CA SER A 23 -24.34 64.24 19.09
C SER A 23 -23.49 63.25 19.89
N GLU A 24 -22.31 63.70 20.30
CA GLU A 24 -21.56 63.10 21.39
C GLU A 24 -22.13 63.65 22.72
N PRO A 25 -22.59 62.79 23.66
CA PRO A 25 -22.85 63.24 25.02
C PRO A 25 -21.49 63.41 25.71
N SER A 26 -21.12 64.66 26.00
CA SER A 26 -19.99 64.97 26.86
C SER A 26 -20.24 64.42 28.26
N GLY A 27 -19.52 63.35 28.62
CA GLY A 27 -19.61 62.71 29.93
C GLY A 27 -18.50 61.71 30.22
N GLY A 28 -17.24 62.17 30.27
CA GLY A 28 -16.18 61.59 31.12
C GLY A 28 -15.47 60.31 30.64
N GLY A 29 -14.13 60.38 30.59
CA GLY A 29 -13.25 59.21 30.68
C GLY A 29 -12.89 58.57 29.33
N GLY A 30 -11.69 58.85 28.84
CA GLY A 30 -11.17 58.25 27.62
C GLY A 30 -10.95 56.74 27.76
N GLN A 31 -11.45 55.99 26.78
CA GLN A 31 -10.74 54.83 26.24
C GLN A 31 -11.30 54.57 24.84
N ALA A 32 -10.49 54.82 23.81
CA ALA A 32 -10.78 54.28 22.49
C ALA A 32 -10.87 52.76 22.65
N MET A 33 -12.08 52.21 22.50
CA MET A 33 -12.28 50.76 22.47
C MET A 33 -11.30 50.18 21.45
N SER A 34 -10.35 49.37 21.93
CA SER A 34 -9.34 48.77 21.07
C SER A 34 -10.02 47.91 20.03
N TYR A 35 -9.52 47.90 18.79
CA TYR A 35 -9.99 46.98 17.75
C TYR A 35 -10.00 45.52 18.24
N LYS A 36 -9.11 45.18 19.19
CA LYS A 36 -9.06 43.87 19.84
C LYS A 36 -10.28 43.60 20.73
N ASP A 37 -10.80 44.60 21.42
CA ASP A 37 -11.96 44.47 22.31
C ASP A 37 -13.26 44.43 21.48
N MET A 38 -13.34 45.26 20.42
CA MET A 38 -14.44 45.19 19.45
C MET A 38 -14.45 43.85 18.70
N LYS A 39 -13.28 43.34 18.29
CA LYS A 39 -13.16 42.02 17.65
C LYS A 39 -13.59 40.89 18.58
N SER A 40 -13.16 40.93 19.85
CA SER A 40 -13.56 39.92 20.83
C SER A 40 -15.06 39.94 21.07
N MET A 41 -15.65 41.14 21.18
CA MET A 41 -17.10 41.31 21.31
C MET A 41 -17.86 40.76 20.10
N VAL A 42 -17.41 41.01 18.86
CA VAL A 42 -18.03 40.44 17.65
C VAL A 42 -17.89 38.91 17.61
N ILE A 43 -16.74 38.37 18.03
CA ILE A 43 -16.54 36.91 18.12
C ILE A 43 -17.49 36.30 19.14
N ASP A 44 -17.71 36.95 20.27
CA ASP A 44 -18.62 36.46 21.31
C ASP A 44 -20.09 36.55 20.86
N ILE A 45 -20.47 37.59 20.12
CA ILE A 45 -21.79 37.67 19.46
C ILE A 45 -21.96 36.52 18.46
N LEU A 46 -20.97 36.25 17.60
CA LEU A 46 -21.03 35.15 16.64
C LEU A 46 -21.06 33.75 17.29
N LYS A 47 -20.51 33.62 18.49
CA LYS A 47 -20.55 32.39 19.29
C LYS A 47 -21.85 32.21 20.07
N THR A 48 -22.66 33.26 20.21
CA THR A 48 -23.92 33.19 20.95
C THR A 48 -24.94 32.35 20.17
N GLU A 49 -25.76 31.58 20.88
CA GLU A 49 -26.74 30.66 20.28
C GLU A 49 -27.71 31.37 19.34
N ASP A 50 -28.08 32.63 19.63
CA ASP A 50 -28.93 33.44 18.76
C ASP A 50 -28.29 33.77 17.41
N ALA A 51 -26.97 34.02 17.37
CA ALA A 51 -26.26 34.25 16.12
C ALA A 51 -26.10 32.95 15.31
N GLN A 52 -25.86 31.83 15.98
CA GLN A 52 -25.86 30.51 15.33
C GLN A 52 -27.24 30.16 14.77
N LYS A 53 -28.30 30.47 15.51
CA LYS A 53 -29.69 30.25 15.08
C LYS A 53 -30.08 31.16 13.93
N ALA A 54 -29.70 32.43 13.94
CA ALA A 54 -29.89 33.35 12.81
C ALA A 54 -29.10 32.92 11.56
N LEU A 55 -27.89 32.38 11.73
CA LEU A 55 -27.12 31.79 10.63
C LEU A 55 -27.75 30.49 10.11
N GLN A 56 -28.32 29.67 11.00
CA GLN A 56 -29.03 28.47 10.62
C GLN A 56 -30.35 28.79 9.91
N GLU A 57 -31.10 29.79 10.37
CA GLU A 57 -32.34 30.27 9.75
C GLU A 57 -32.05 30.93 8.40
N SER A 58 -31.00 31.76 8.28
CA SER A 58 -30.60 32.34 6.99
C SER A 58 -30.03 31.29 6.03
N THR A 59 -29.33 30.28 6.55
CA THR A 59 -28.91 29.13 5.75
C THR A 59 -30.11 28.32 5.32
N MET A 60 -31.11 28.04 6.17
CA MET A 60 -32.35 27.34 5.81
C MET A 60 -33.24 28.15 4.85
N GLN A 61 -33.22 29.48 4.95
CA GLN A 61 -33.90 30.38 4.04
C GLN A 61 -33.19 30.51 2.69
N SER A 62 -31.85 30.33 2.66
CA SER A 62 -31.04 30.23 1.43
C SER A 62 -30.95 28.81 0.87
N SER A 63 -31.14 27.80 1.72
CA SER A 63 -31.20 26.37 1.40
C SER A 63 -32.62 25.86 1.60
N GLY A 64 -33.56 26.55 0.94
CA GLY A 64 -34.98 26.23 0.95
C GLY A 64 -35.22 24.71 0.93
N GLY A 65 -35.87 24.24 1.99
CA GLY A 65 -36.43 22.90 2.05
C GLY A 65 -37.28 22.66 0.80
N GLY A 66 -36.74 21.84 -0.11
CA GLY A 66 -37.35 21.52 -1.41
C GLY A 66 -36.98 22.51 -2.51
N SER A 67 -36.09 22.09 -3.42
CA SER A 67 -35.72 22.75 -4.69
C SER A 67 -34.49 23.66 -4.75
N GLY A 68 -33.59 23.66 -3.75
CA GLY A 68 -32.31 24.39 -3.83
C GLY A 68 -31.35 23.96 -4.96
N LEU A 69 -31.46 22.74 -5.50
CA LEU A 69 -30.64 22.30 -6.63
C LEU A 69 -31.24 22.62 -8.02
N LYS A 70 -32.50 23.07 -8.07
CA LYS A 70 -33.24 23.22 -9.33
C LYS A 70 -33.09 24.60 -9.98
N LEU A 71 -32.40 25.52 -9.31
CA LEU A 71 -32.21 26.91 -9.75
C LEU A 71 -30.73 27.30 -9.92
N LEU A 72 -29.83 26.34 -10.22
CA LEU A 72 -28.53 26.70 -10.78
C LEU A 72 -28.74 27.04 -12.25
N SER A 73 -28.51 28.30 -12.63
CA SER A 73 -28.46 28.70 -14.04
C SER A 73 -27.44 27.82 -14.78
N VAL A 74 -27.58 27.64 -16.09
CA VAL A 74 -26.60 26.87 -16.90
C VAL A 74 -25.17 27.39 -16.65
N GLN A 75 -25.04 28.68 -16.41
CA GLN A 75 -23.78 29.36 -16.11
C GLN A 75 -23.23 29.00 -14.72
N ASP A 76 -24.08 28.80 -13.72
CA ASP A 76 -23.65 28.38 -12.38
C ASP A 76 -23.19 26.92 -12.38
N LYS A 77 -23.81 26.07 -13.20
CA LYS A 77 -23.36 24.68 -13.39
C LYS A 77 -21.97 24.61 -14.02
N GLU A 78 -21.69 25.45 -15.01
CA GLU A 78 -20.37 25.60 -15.62
C GLU A 78 -19.34 26.09 -14.60
N ASN A 79 -19.67 27.12 -13.81
CA ASN A 79 -18.78 27.64 -12.76
C ASN A 79 -18.49 26.59 -11.68
N VAL A 80 -19.49 25.83 -11.23
CA VAL A 80 -19.31 24.72 -10.27
C VAL A 80 -18.45 23.62 -10.88
N ARG A 81 -18.66 23.25 -12.16
CA ARG A 81 -17.84 22.23 -12.83
C ARG A 81 -16.38 22.67 -12.94
N MET A 82 -16.14 23.94 -13.27
CA MET A 82 -14.78 24.50 -13.34
C MET A 82 -14.12 24.52 -11.96
N ALA A 83 -14.81 24.97 -10.92
CA ALA A 83 -14.29 24.93 -9.55
C ALA A 83 -13.97 23.51 -9.09
N VAL A 84 -14.84 22.53 -9.38
CA VAL A 84 -14.58 21.12 -9.05
C VAL A 84 -13.38 20.60 -9.83
N LYS A 85 -13.29 20.90 -11.13
CA LYS A 85 -12.13 20.51 -11.94
C LYS A 85 -10.84 21.10 -11.37
N ASP A 86 -10.82 22.39 -11.07
CA ASP A 86 -9.66 23.10 -10.54
C ASP A 86 -9.22 22.53 -9.20
N VAL A 87 -10.17 22.20 -8.32
CA VAL A 87 -9.87 21.49 -7.07
C VAL A 87 -9.30 20.10 -7.36
N LEU A 88 -9.91 19.29 -8.22
CA LEU A 88 -9.46 17.91 -8.48
C LEU A 88 -8.09 17.83 -9.17
N VAL A 89 -7.72 18.82 -9.99
CA VAL A 89 -6.42 18.87 -10.69
C VAL A 89 -5.38 19.69 -9.94
N SER A 90 -5.74 20.31 -8.82
CA SER A 90 -4.82 21.10 -8.01
C SER A 90 -3.73 20.19 -7.39
N PRO A 91 -2.47 20.66 -7.31
CA PRO A 91 -1.41 19.93 -6.62
C PRO A 91 -1.73 19.62 -5.15
N GLU A 92 -2.57 20.44 -4.52
CA GLU A 92 -3.00 20.31 -3.13
C GLU A 92 -3.97 19.12 -2.93
N TYR A 93 -4.68 18.70 -3.97
CA TYR A 93 -5.65 17.61 -3.89
C TYR A 93 -5.01 16.25 -3.62
N ASP A 94 -3.73 16.06 -3.97
CA ASP A 94 -2.96 14.86 -3.63
C ASP A 94 -2.94 14.61 -2.11
N LYS A 95 -2.85 15.68 -1.29
CA LYS A 95 -2.89 15.56 0.17
C LYS A 95 -4.28 15.14 0.66
N VAL A 96 -5.32 15.71 0.04
CA VAL A 96 -6.72 15.42 0.39
C VAL A 96 -7.06 13.98 0.05
N ILE A 97 -6.72 13.50 -1.16
CA ILE A 97 -7.01 12.12 -1.57
C ILE A 97 -6.21 11.11 -0.74
N LYS A 98 -4.95 11.39 -0.39
CA LYS A 98 -4.16 10.55 0.52
C LYS A 98 -4.82 10.43 1.89
N GLN A 99 -5.26 11.55 2.46
CA GLN A 99 -5.97 11.54 3.74
C GLN A 99 -7.31 10.77 3.63
N LEU A 100 -8.05 10.96 2.54
CA LEU A 100 -9.33 10.29 2.31
C LEU A 100 -9.17 8.77 2.14
N MET A 101 -8.10 8.31 1.49
CA MET A 101 -7.78 6.89 1.34
C MET A 101 -7.39 6.21 2.66
N THR A 102 -7.06 6.97 3.71
CA THR A 102 -6.85 6.40 5.05
C THR A 102 -8.14 6.16 5.82
N ASP A 103 -9.27 6.78 5.42
CA ASP A 103 -10.58 6.46 5.99
C ASP A 103 -11.05 5.09 5.47
N THR A 104 -11.25 4.14 6.39
CA THR A 104 -11.63 2.76 6.08
C THR A 104 -12.98 2.64 5.37
N ARG A 105 -13.92 3.58 5.60
CA ARG A 105 -15.23 3.58 4.93
C ARG A 105 -15.07 3.97 3.47
N PHE A 106 -14.32 5.05 3.22
CA PHE A 106 -14.02 5.49 1.86
C PHE A 106 -13.18 4.45 1.12
N ALA A 107 -12.11 3.95 1.74
CA ALA A 107 -11.27 2.91 1.14
C ALA A 107 -12.07 1.63 0.82
N GLY A 108 -13.00 1.24 1.70
CA GLY A 108 -13.87 0.08 1.48
C GLY A 108 -14.85 0.25 0.32
N GLU A 109 -15.51 1.39 0.23
CA GLU A 109 -16.42 1.70 -0.88
C GLU A 109 -15.66 1.89 -2.20
N PHE A 110 -14.53 2.60 -2.17
CA PHE A 110 -13.65 2.77 -3.31
C PHE A 110 -13.14 1.43 -3.83
N ALA A 111 -12.62 0.58 -2.94
CA ALA A 111 -12.16 -0.76 -3.30
C ALA A 111 -13.27 -1.59 -3.94
N LYS A 112 -14.50 -1.54 -3.42
CA LYS A 112 -15.67 -2.22 -4.02
C LYS A 112 -15.98 -1.70 -5.42
N ALA A 113 -15.95 -0.37 -5.60
CA ALA A 113 -16.27 0.27 -6.87
C ALA A 113 -15.24 -0.06 -7.97
N VAL A 114 -13.95 -0.15 -7.62
CA VAL A 114 -12.87 -0.42 -8.58
C VAL A 114 -12.49 -1.90 -8.71
N ASN A 115 -13.00 -2.77 -7.84
CA ASN A 115 -12.58 -4.18 -7.77
C ASN A 115 -12.66 -4.91 -9.11
N LYS A 116 -13.75 -4.69 -9.86
CA LYS A 116 -13.97 -5.38 -11.14
C LYS A 116 -12.90 -4.99 -12.16
N GLN A 117 -12.68 -3.69 -12.35
CA GLN A 117 -11.68 -3.14 -13.25
C GLN A 117 -10.28 -3.50 -12.78
N ASN A 118 -10.02 -3.47 -11.46
CA ASN A 118 -8.72 -3.85 -10.91
C ASN A 118 -8.38 -5.33 -11.21
N LYS A 119 -9.36 -6.23 -11.13
CA LYS A 119 -9.18 -7.64 -11.53
C LYS A 119 -8.89 -7.79 -13.02
N GLU A 120 -9.56 -7.00 -13.86
CA GLU A 120 -9.32 -7.00 -15.31
C GLU A 120 -7.90 -6.50 -15.62
N ILE A 121 -7.49 -5.38 -15.02
CA ILE A 121 -6.12 -4.84 -15.14
C ILE A 121 -5.09 -5.88 -14.71
N HIS A 122 -5.25 -6.53 -13.56
CA HIS A 122 -4.30 -7.58 -13.13
C HIS A 122 -4.25 -8.77 -14.09
N LYS A 123 -5.39 -9.18 -14.67
CA LYS A 123 -5.42 -10.26 -15.67
C LYS A 123 -4.71 -9.88 -16.96
N ASP A 124 -4.82 -8.63 -17.37
CA ASP A 124 -4.18 -8.15 -18.59
C ASP A 124 -2.69 -7.89 -18.38
N LEU A 125 -2.30 -7.37 -17.20
CA LEU A 125 -0.90 -7.27 -16.80
C LEU A 125 -0.21 -8.64 -16.77
N LEU A 126 -0.90 -9.70 -16.31
CA LEU A 126 -0.33 -11.05 -16.35
C LEU A 126 -0.03 -11.56 -17.77
N LYS A 127 -0.66 -11.00 -18.80
CA LYS A 127 -0.37 -11.32 -20.21
C LYS A 127 0.75 -10.45 -20.79
N ASP A 128 1.11 -9.36 -20.12
CA ASP A 128 2.16 -8.45 -20.57
C ASP A 128 3.55 -9.06 -20.33
N PRO A 129 4.43 -9.11 -21.33
CA PRO A 129 5.76 -9.72 -21.21
C PRO A 129 6.69 -8.97 -20.24
N THR A 130 6.49 -7.68 -20.04
CA THR A 130 7.28 -6.87 -19.10
C THR A 130 6.88 -7.21 -17.67
N TYR A 131 5.58 -7.23 -17.39
CA TYR A 131 5.06 -7.60 -16.07
C TYR A 131 5.40 -9.05 -15.70
N GLN A 132 5.38 -9.97 -16.68
CA GLN A 132 5.83 -11.36 -16.47
C GLN A 132 7.30 -11.44 -16.08
N LYS A 133 8.19 -10.64 -16.69
CA LYS A 133 9.61 -10.60 -16.31
C LYS A 133 9.78 -10.12 -14.88
N ASP A 134 9.09 -9.04 -14.52
CA ASP A 134 9.14 -8.51 -13.16
C ASP A 134 8.59 -9.52 -12.14
N LEU A 135 7.50 -10.22 -12.48
CA LEU A 135 6.93 -11.27 -11.64
C LEU A 135 7.90 -12.45 -11.46
N ILE A 136 8.57 -12.90 -12.52
CA ILE A 136 9.61 -13.93 -12.45
C ILE A 136 10.78 -13.46 -11.57
N GLN A 137 11.17 -12.19 -11.68
CA GLN A 137 12.21 -11.64 -10.82
C GLN A 137 11.81 -11.65 -9.34
N VAL A 138 10.56 -11.31 -9.03
CA VAL A 138 10.02 -11.42 -7.65
C VAL A 138 10.00 -12.88 -7.17
N MET A 139 9.72 -13.84 -8.06
CA MET A 139 9.75 -15.26 -7.73
C MET A 139 11.17 -15.83 -7.54
N LYS A 140 12.23 -15.16 -8.01
CA LYS A 140 13.64 -15.58 -7.81
C LYS A 140 14.18 -15.16 -6.45
N ASN A 141 13.36 -15.23 -5.41
CA ASN A 141 13.78 -14.93 -4.05
C ASN A 141 14.21 -16.21 -3.30
N PRO A 142 15.06 -16.10 -2.27
CA PRO A 142 15.53 -17.28 -1.52
C PRO A 142 14.43 -18.08 -0.81
N GLU A 143 13.27 -17.47 -0.55
CA GLU A 143 12.12 -18.17 0.05
C GLU A 143 11.44 -19.10 -0.96
N MET A 144 11.36 -18.68 -2.22
CA MET A 144 10.85 -19.50 -3.31
C MET A 144 11.79 -20.68 -3.57
N ASP A 145 13.11 -20.48 -3.50
CA ASP A 145 14.08 -21.58 -3.63
C ASP A 145 13.85 -22.65 -2.55
N LYS A 146 13.61 -22.25 -1.30
CA LYS A 146 13.26 -23.18 -0.21
C LYS A 146 11.94 -23.91 -0.49
N MET A 147 10.91 -23.19 -0.92
CA MET A 147 9.63 -23.80 -1.28
C MET A 147 9.78 -24.82 -2.42
N ILE A 148 10.60 -24.50 -3.43
CA ILE A 148 10.90 -25.42 -4.53
C ILE A 148 11.66 -26.65 -4.00
N LEU A 149 12.66 -26.46 -3.15
CA LEU A 149 13.41 -27.56 -2.53
C LEU A 149 12.52 -28.48 -1.70
N ASP A 150 11.58 -27.93 -0.91
CA ASP A 150 10.62 -28.71 -0.14
C ASP A 150 9.74 -29.57 -1.05
N VAL A 151 9.29 -29.01 -2.18
CA VAL A 151 8.52 -29.76 -3.19
C VAL A 151 9.37 -30.86 -3.83
N LEU A 152 10.63 -30.59 -4.16
CA LEU A 152 11.56 -31.59 -4.71
C LEU A 152 11.90 -32.70 -3.71
N GLN A 153 11.95 -32.38 -2.42
CA GLN A 153 12.18 -33.36 -1.36
C GLN A 153 10.92 -34.14 -0.97
N SER A 154 9.75 -33.69 -1.40
CA SER A 154 8.47 -34.32 -1.10
C SER A 154 8.41 -35.77 -1.57
N THR A 155 7.70 -36.60 -0.82
CA THR A 155 7.49 -38.02 -1.15
C THR A 155 6.86 -38.22 -2.52
N GLN A 156 6.00 -37.30 -2.95
CA GLN A 156 5.35 -37.36 -4.27
C GLN A 156 6.35 -37.15 -5.40
N TYR A 157 7.24 -36.16 -5.28
CA TYR A 157 8.29 -35.95 -6.26
C TYR A 157 9.29 -37.11 -6.27
N ARG A 158 9.67 -37.65 -5.10
CA ARG A 158 10.53 -38.85 -5.01
C ARG A 158 9.96 -40.05 -5.76
N LYS A 159 8.64 -40.31 -5.68
CA LYS A 159 7.99 -41.38 -6.45
C LYS A 159 8.13 -41.16 -7.96
N GLN A 160 7.94 -39.93 -8.42
CA GLN A 160 8.13 -39.56 -9.82
C GLN A 160 9.58 -39.76 -10.26
N VAL A 161 10.55 -39.36 -9.42
CA VAL A 161 11.98 -39.58 -9.66
C VAL A 161 12.32 -41.07 -9.71
N MET A 162 11.75 -41.89 -8.82
CA MET A 162 11.93 -43.35 -8.85
C MET A 162 11.40 -43.96 -10.15
N GLY A 163 10.24 -43.50 -10.64
CA GLY A 163 9.72 -43.91 -11.95
C GLY A 163 10.65 -43.53 -13.10
N ILE A 164 11.11 -42.27 -13.13
CA ILE A 164 12.09 -41.81 -14.14
C ILE A 164 13.38 -42.63 -14.08
N MET A 165 13.88 -42.96 -12.87
CA MET A 165 15.05 -43.82 -12.73
C MET A 165 14.80 -45.24 -13.25
N GLN A 166 13.63 -45.82 -12.99
CA GLN A 166 13.27 -47.14 -13.53
C GLN A 166 13.20 -47.11 -15.06
N ASP A 167 12.60 -46.08 -15.65
CA ASP A 167 12.54 -45.90 -17.11
C ASP A 167 13.94 -45.69 -17.71
N THR A 168 14.78 -44.92 -17.02
CA THR A 168 16.19 -44.70 -17.43
C THR A 168 16.99 -46.00 -17.38
N MET A 169 16.82 -46.83 -16.36
CA MET A 169 17.45 -48.16 -16.28
C MET A 169 16.94 -49.13 -17.36
N GLN A 170 15.75 -48.89 -17.91
CA GLN A 170 15.23 -49.66 -19.04
C GLN A 170 15.75 -49.17 -20.39
N ASN A 171 16.31 -47.96 -20.46
CA ASN A 171 16.87 -47.40 -21.68
C ASN A 171 18.06 -48.25 -22.17
N PRO A 172 18.03 -48.76 -23.41
CA PRO A 172 19.10 -49.58 -23.97
C PRO A 172 20.48 -48.91 -23.93
N ILE A 173 20.57 -47.59 -24.14
CA ILE A 173 21.84 -46.86 -24.10
C ILE A 173 22.41 -46.89 -22.69
N PHE A 174 21.58 -46.61 -21.69
CA PHE A 174 21.99 -46.64 -20.28
C PHE A 174 22.40 -48.06 -19.83
N ARG A 175 21.67 -49.10 -20.29
CA ARG A 175 22.03 -50.49 -20.01
C ARG A 175 23.38 -50.87 -20.60
N LEU A 176 23.64 -50.48 -21.85
CA LEU A 176 24.92 -50.75 -22.50
C LEU A 176 26.08 -50.07 -21.74
N GLU A 177 25.88 -48.82 -21.32
CA GLU A 177 26.88 -48.07 -20.56
C GLU A 177 27.11 -48.67 -19.16
N MET A 178 26.05 -49.11 -18.47
CA MET A 178 26.18 -49.89 -17.23
C MET A 178 26.94 -51.21 -17.45
N MET A 179 26.65 -51.94 -18.52
CA MET A 179 27.35 -53.20 -18.83
C MET A 179 28.83 -52.96 -19.16
N ASP A 180 29.16 -51.87 -19.85
CA ASP A 180 30.55 -51.49 -20.12
C ASP A 180 31.29 -51.10 -18.83
N LEU A 181 30.62 -50.34 -17.96
CA LEU A 181 31.16 -49.99 -16.64
C LEU A 181 31.42 -51.24 -15.78
N MET A 182 30.48 -52.19 -15.75
CA MET A 182 30.66 -53.46 -15.04
C MET A 182 31.82 -54.26 -15.62
N LYS A 183 31.97 -54.32 -16.95
CA LYS A 183 33.11 -54.99 -17.59
C LYS A 183 34.45 -54.36 -17.21
N LYS A 184 34.53 -53.02 -17.17
CA LYS A 184 35.74 -52.30 -16.74
C LYS A 184 36.07 -52.56 -15.28
N ALA A 185 35.09 -52.48 -14.37
CA ALA A 185 35.29 -52.75 -12.95
C ALA A 185 35.81 -54.18 -12.70
N VAL A 186 35.22 -55.18 -13.38
CA VAL A 186 35.67 -56.58 -13.29
C VAL A 186 37.08 -56.75 -13.88
N GLN A 187 37.40 -56.09 -15.00
CA GLN A 187 38.76 -56.12 -15.56
C GLN A 187 39.80 -55.46 -14.64
N ASP A 188 39.42 -54.43 -13.88
CA ASP A 188 40.34 -53.75 -12.96
C ASP A 188 40.52 -54.53 -11.64
N GLU A 189 39.52 -55.28 -11.17
CA GLU A 189 39.69 -56.23 -10.07
C GLU A 189 40.46 -57.49 -10.46
N LEU A 190 40.30 -57.98 -11.70
CA LEU A 190 41.01 -59.14 -12.23
C LEU A 190 42.46 -58.84 -12.65
N LYS A 191 42.84 -57.57 -12.78
CA LYS A 191 44.25 -57.19 -12.91
C LYS A 191 44.89 -57.29 -11.52
N PRO A 192 45.85 -58.21 -11.31
CA PRO A 192 46.53 -58.30 -10.02
C PRO A 192 47.21 -56.97 -9.73
N LYS A 193 46.90 -56.37 -8.58
CA LYS A 193 47.62 -55.20 -8.05
C LYS A 193 49.11 -55.56 -7.97
N PRO A 194 50.01 -54.95 -8.77
CA PRO A 194 51.42 -55.25 -8.70
C PRO A 194 52.04 -54.49 -7.53
N ASN A 195 51.75 -54.90 -6.28
CA ASN A 195 52.58 -54.72 -5.07
C ASN A 195 51.84 -55.03 -3.75
N GLU A 196 51.27 -56.22 -3.58
CA GLU A 196 51.18 -56.78 -2.23
C GLU A 196 52.18 -57.92 -2.10
N LYS A 197 53.35 -57.55 -1.56
CA LYS A 197 54.44 -58.45 -1.19
C LYS A 197 53.88 -59.48 -0.20
N ILE A 198 53.83 -60.73 -0.65
CA ILE A 198 53.79 -61.91 0.21
C ILE A 198 55.14 -61.94 0.96
N THR A 199 55.13 -61.61 2.25
CA THR A 199 56.19 -62.06 3.16
C THR A 199 55.78 -63.42 3.70
N SER A 200 56.22 -64.46 2.99
CA SER A 200 56.39 -65.80 3.57
C SER A 200 57.69 -65.80 4.36
N GLY A 201 57.60 -66.14 5.64
CA GLY A 201 58.71 -66.42 6.54
C GLY A 201 58.13 -67.14 7.75
N GLY A 202 58.12 -68.47 7.71
CA GLY A 202 57.76 -69.29 8.85
C GLY A 202 58.95 -69.51 9.77
N GLU A 203 58.71 -69.53 11.08
CA GLU A 203 59.24 -70.52 12.02
C GLU A 203 58.68 -70.29 13.43
N GLY A 204 58.19 -71.36 14.05
CA GLY A 204 58.40 -71.70 15.47
C GLY A 204 57.75 -70.86 16.56
N GLY A 205 56.85 -71.49 17.34
CA GLY A 205 56.52 -71.03 18.70
C GLY A 205 55.23 -71.63 19.25
N SER A 206 55.35 -72.73 19.99
CA SER A 206 54.33 -73.32 20.86
C SER A 206 53.92 -72.39 22.02
N GLU A 207 52.88 -72.85 22.75
CA GLU A 207 52.35 -72.36 24.03
C GLU A 207 51.43 -71.13 23.93
N ASP A 208 50.34 -70.99 24.68
CA ASP A 208 49.55 -71.79 25.61
C ASP A 208 48.36 -70.88 25.99
N GLY A 209 47.26 -71.44 26.50
CA GLY A 209 46.34 -70.70 27.38
C GLY A 209 45.12 -70.00 26.76
N GLY A 210 44.01 -70.73 26.69
CA GLY A 210 42.89 -70.55 27.65
C GLY A 210 41.88 -69.39 27.50
N GLY A 211 40.60 -69.78 27.54
CA GLY A 211 39.47 -69.03 28.15
C GLY A 211 38.71 -68.07 27.21
N ASP A 212 37.46 -68.32 26.81
CA ASP A 212 36.19 -68.34 27.58
C ASP A 212 35.39 -67.03 27.46
N GLY A 213 34.07 -67.17 27.28
CA GLY A 213 33.03 -66.13 27.42
C GLY A 213 32.71 -65.35 26.13
N GLY A 214 31.50 -65.33 25.55
CA GLY A 214 30.17 -65.57 26.10
C GLY A 214 29.35 -64.26 26.14
N GLY A 215 28.14 -64.26 25.56
CA GLY A 215 27.07 -63.26 25.75
C GLY A 215 26.90 -62.28 24.58
N GLU A 216 25.86 -62.37 23.73
CA GLU A 216 24.42 -62.09 23.95
C GLU A 216 24.05 -60.61 24.16
N GLY A 217 22.94 -60.21 23.52
CA GLY A 217 22.10 -59.05 23.87
C GLY A 217 21.98 -58.03 22.73
N GLU A 218 20.95 -58.10 21.88
CA GLU A 218 19.64 -57.42 22.06
C GLU A 218 19.71 -55.88 21.96
N SER A 219 19.16 -55.28 20.91
CA SER A 219 17.75 -54.93 20.68
C SER A 219 17.37 -53.55 21.26
N SER A 220 16.56 -52.83 20.47
CA SER A 220 15.57 -51.83 20.90
C SER A 220 16.04 -50.39 21.18
N SER A 221 15.80 -49.50 20.21
CA SER A 221 14.76 -48.43 20.29
C SER A 221 14.69 -47.64 18.99
#